data_AF-A0A923AML9-F1
#
_entry.id   AF-A0A923AML9-F1
#
_cell.length_a   1.000
_cell.length_b   1.000
_cell.length_c   1.000
_cell.angle_alpha   90.00
_cell.angle_beta   90.00
_cell.angle_gamma   90.00
#
_symmetry.space_group_name_H-M   'P 1'
#
loop_
_entity.id
_entity.type
_entity.pdbx_description
1 polymer ?
#
loop_
_entity_poly.entity_id
_entity_poly.type
_entity_poly.pdbx_seq_one_letter_code
_entity_poly.pdbx_strand_id
1 'polypeptide(L)'
;MVAPLSPPRPAAFATTALIVVSFGAAMGYLEAAVVVYLRAALELLPGAVPAHDPDTFGTFEAIEIARELATLIMIAAVGWLAGRSRFERLAWAAVVFGLWDIVYYLGLRLAIGWPSTFDTWDVLFLVPMPWVGPVWAPIVVSAALVGFGLAAAGRLRAGRPIVVGAGRVIAALGGGGLVILSFLVDTNRVLAGDVAPWTGWPLFWAGMALATVATLTALTGRSGARARPGERLQNGSEGRPSVGTSV
;
A
#
# COMPACT_ATOMS: atom_id res chain seq x y z
N MET A 1 -30.74 23.74 -9.99
CA MET A 1 -30.42 23.98 -8.58
C MET A 1 -29.49 22.85 -8.12
N VAL A 2 -28.18 23.09 -8.11
CA VAL A 2 -27.18 22.06 -7.73
C VAL A 2 -26.98 22.18 -6.22
N ALA A 3 -27.39 21.17 -5.46
CA ALA A 3 -27.18 21.16 -4.02
C ALA A 3 -25.66 21.16 -3.72
N PRO A 4 -25.17 22.04 -2.83
CA PRO A 4 -23.77 22.01 -2.43
C PRO A 4 -23.49 20.69 -1.71
N LEU A 5 -22.55 19.91 -2.23
CA LEU A 5 -22.06 18.68 -1.59
C LEU A 5 -21.47 19.07 -0.24
N SER A 6 -22.19 18.73 0.84
CA SER A 6 -21.69 18.93 2.19
C SER A 6 -20.38 18.16 2.37
N PRO A 7 -19.36 18.71 3.03
CA PRO A 7 -18.14 17.97 3.32
C PRO A 7 -18.48 16.69 4.10
N PRO A 8 -17.77 15.58 3.86
CA PRO A 8 -18.06 14.31 4.53
C PRO A 8 -17.99 14.48 6.05
N ARG A 9 -18.99 13.98 6.77
CA ARG A 9 -19.00 14.02 8.24
C ARG A 9 -17.81 13.21 8.77
N PRO A 10 -17.05 13.70 9.78
CA PRO A 10 -15.90 13.01 10.38
C PRO A 10 -16.20 11.56 10.80
N ALA A 11 -17.42 11.31 11.29
CA ALA A 11 -17.91 9.99 11.67
C ALA A 11 -17.83 8.97 10.52
N ALA A 12 -18.06 9.38 9.27
CA ALA A 12 -18.02 8.48 8.12
C ALA A 12 -16.60 7.99 7.79
N PHE A 13 -15.56 8.79 8.03
CA PHE A 13 -14.17 8.36 7.88
C PHE A 13 -13.76 7.37 8.97
N ALA A 14 -14.05 7.70 10.23
CA ALA A 14 -13.73 6.81 11.35
C ALA A 14 -14.40 5.44 11.18
N THR A 15 -15.68 5.40 10.78
CA THR A 15 -16.38 4.14 10.51
C THR A 15 -15.73 3.35 9.38
N THR A 16 -15.38 3.97 8.24
CA THR A 16 -14.68 3.23 7.17
C THR A 16 -13.32 2.73 7.63
N ALA A 17 -12.54 3.56 8.31
CA ALA A 17 -11.22 3.18 8.82
C ALA A 17 -11.34 1.98 9.76
N LEU A 18 -12.29 2.00 10.70
CA LEU A 18 -12.52 0.90 11.62
C LEU A 18 -12.89 -0.39 10.89
N ILE A 19 -13.79 -0.34 9.90
CA ILE A 19 -14.19 -1.51 9.11
C ILE A 19 -13.01 -2.08 8.33
N VAL A 20 -12.26 -1.22 7.63
CA VAL A 20 -11.11 -1.63 6.82
C VAL A 20 -10.00 -2.23 7.69
N VAL A 21 -9.72 -1.61 8.84
CA VAL A 21 -8.73 -2.12 9.80
C VAL A 21 -9.19 -3.44 10.39
N SER A 22 -10.45 -3.56 10.80
CA SER A 22 -10.98 -4.81 11.35
C SER A 22 -10.92 -5.95 10.33
N PHE A 23 -11.29 -5.66 9.07
CA PHE A 23 -11.18 -6.62 7.97
C PHE A 23 -9.72 -7.04 7.74
N GLY A 24 -8.79 -6.09 7.60
CA GLY A 24 -7.38 -6.40 7.35
C GLY A 24 -6.76 -7.23 8.47
N ALA A 25 -7.09 -6.94 9.73
CA ALA A 25 -6.63 -7.73 10.86
C ALA A 25 -7.21 -9.15 10.86
N ALA A 26 -8.52 -9.31 10.63
CA ALA A 26 -9.14 -10.63 10.55
C ALA A 26 -8.57 -11.45 9.38
N MET A 27 -8.37 -10.81 8.23
CA MET A 27 -7.76 -11.42 7.04
C MET A 27 -6.31 -11.84 7.31
N GLY A 28 -5.50 -11.01 7.96
CA GLY A 28 -4.11 -11.32 8.30
C GLY A 28 -4.00 -12.50 9.26
N TYR A 29 -4.89 -12.57 10.27
CA TYR A 29 -4.94 -13.71 11.16
C TYR A 29 -5.41 -14.99 10.47
N LEU A 30 -6.38 -14.90 9.55
CA LEU A 30 -6.82 -16.04 8.73
C LEU A 30 -5.64 -16.62 7.94
N GLU A 31 -4.84 -15.76 7.30
CA GLU A 31 -3.64 -16.19 6.58
C GLU A 31 -2.63 -16.87 7.50
N ALA A 32 -2.37 -16.29 8.68
CA ALA A 32 -1.48 -16.89 9.67
C ALA A 32 -1.99 -18.27 10.11
N ALA A 33 -3.29 -18.43 10.35
CA ALA A 33 -3.88 -19.72 10.71
C ALA A 33 -3.71 -20.77 9.60
N VAL A 34 -3.90 -20.38 8.33
CA VAL A 34 -3.64 -21.25 7.18
C VAL A 34 -2.18 -21.71 7.17
N VAL A 35 -1.22 -20.80 7.34
CA VAL A 35 0.21 -21.15 7.38
C VAL A 35 0.56 -22.04 8.58
N VAL A 36 -0.04 -21.82 9.75
CA VAL A 36 0.12 -22.70 10.91
C VAL A 36 -0.37 -24.12 10.59
N TYR A 37 -1.54 -24.25 9.97
CA TYR A 37 -2.06 -25.56 9.58
C TYR A 37 -1.22 -26.22 8.49
N LEU A 38 -0.73 -25.47 7.51
CA LEU A 38 0.19 -25.99 6.48
C LEU A 38 1.47 -26.52 7.13
N ARG A 39 2.10 -25.76 8.03
CA ARG A 39 3.30 -26.21 8.75
C ARG A 39 3.05 -27.48 9.57
N ALA A 40 1.90 -27.55 10.25
CA ALA A 40 1.52 -28.74 11.00
C ALA A 40 1.27 -29.96 10.09
N ALA A 41 0.61 -29.76 8.95
CA ALA A 41 0.34 -30.82 7.98
C ALA A 41 1.60 -31.34 7.28
N LEU A 42 2.62 -30.49 7.14
CA LEU A 42 3.93 -30.84 6.58
C LEU A 42 4.93 -31.33 7.64
N GLU A 43 4.48 -31.58 8.88
CA GLU A 43 5.31 -32.01 10.01
C GLU A 43 6.52 -31.10 10.29
N LEU A 44 6.43 -29.82 9.94
CA LEU A 44 7.49 -28.84 10.18
C LEU A 44 7.52 -28.47 11.67
N LEU A 45 8.69 -28.65 12.31
CA LEU A 45 8.88 -28.31 13.72
C LEU A 45 8.59 -26.81 13.99
N PRO A 46 8.02 -26.46 15.16
CA PRO A 46 7.86 -25.07 15.58
C PRO A 46 9.21 -24.34 15.55
N GLY A 47 9.33 -23.31 14.73
CA GLY A 47 10.55 -22.49 14.61
C GLY A 47 11.53 -22.93 13.51
N ALA A 48 11.29 -24.02 12.79
CA ALA A 48 12.02 -24.30 11.56
C ALA A 48 11.70 -23.23 10.51
N VAL A 49 12.75 -22.72 9.83
CA VAL A 49 12.56 -22.09 8.52
C VAL A 49 11.89 -23.16 7.64
N PRO A 50 10.84 -22.85 6.86
CA PRO A 50 10.19 -23.84 6.01
C PRO A 50 11.29 -24.57 5.23
N ALA A 51 11.53 -25.84 5.58
CA ALA A 51 12.48 -26.64 4.85
C ALA A 51 11.90 -26.72 3.44
N HIS A 52 12.58 -26.09 2.50
CA HIS A 52 12.26 -26.21 1.09
C HIS A 52 12.64 -27.63 0.67
N ASP A 53 11.84 -28.62 1.12
CA ASP A 53 11.81 -29.91 0.45
C ASP A 53 11.16 -29.66 -0.92
N PRO A 54 11.95 -29.69 -2.02
CA PRO A 54 11.44 -29.34 -3.33
C PRO A 54 10.30 -30.27 -3.78
N ASP A 55 10.29 -31.52 -3.29
CA ASP A 55 9.30 -32.53 -3.65
C ASP A 55 7.94 -32.24 -3.01
N THR A 56 7.94 -31.85 -1.73
CA THR A 56 6.74 -31.42 -1.02
C THR A 56 6.24 -30.06 -1.52
N PHE A 57 7.14 -29.10 -1.77
CA PHE A 57 6.77 -27.76 -2.25
C PHE A 57 6.18 -27.81 -3.66
N GLY A 58 6.77 -28.58 -4.57
CA GLY A 58 6.30 -28.74 -5.94
C GLY A 58 4.87 -29.32 -6.05
N THR A 59 4.41 -30.06 -5.03
CA THR A 59 3.06 -30.61 -4.99
C THR A 59 2.00 -29.54 -4.72
N PHE A 60 2.31 -28.51 -3.92
CA PHE A 60 1.36 -27.49 -3.48
C PHE A 60 1.63 -26.08 -4.03
N GLU A 61 2.70 -25.89 -4.80
CA GLU A 61 3.13 -24.60 -5.35
C GLU A 61 1.99 -23.84 -6.05
N ALA A 62 1.21 -24.52 -6.90
CA ALA A 62 0.09 -23.89 -7.61
C ALA A 62 -1.02 -23.38 -6.67
N ILE A 63 -1.26 -24.08 -5.55
CA ILE A 63 -2.24 -23.67 -4.54
C ILE A 63 -1.71 -22.46 -3.77
N GLU A 64 -0.43 -22.45 -3.41
CA GLU A 64 0.21 -21.32 -2.73
C GLU A 64 0.19 -20.06 -3.61
N ILE A 65 0.54 -20.17 -4.89
CA ILE A 65 0.42 -19.07 -5.87
C ILE A 65 -1.02 -18.59 -5.98
N ALA A 66 -1.99 -19.52 -6.08
CA ALA A 66 -3.40 -19.17 -6.17
C ALA A 66 -3.90 -18.44 -4.90
N ARG A 67 -3.43 -18.84 -3.72
CA ARG A 67 -3.76 -18.21 -2.44
C ARG A 67 -3.23 -16.78 -2.37
N GLU A 68 -1.98 -16.56 -2.76
CA GLU A 68 -1.40 -15.21 -2.82
C GLU A 68 -2.16 -14.30 -3.81
N LEU A 69 -2.49 -14.81 -4.99
CA LEU A 69 -3.30 -14.08 -5.97
C LEU A 69 -4.69 -13.75 -5.41
N ALA A 70 -5.33 -14.69 -4.71
CA ALA A 70 -6.61 -14.46 -4.05
C ALA A 70 -6.50 -13.36 -2.98
N THR A 71 -5.44 -13.37 -2.17
CA THR A 71 -5.12 -12.32 -1.19
C THR A 71 -4.99 -10.95 -1.85
N LEU A 72 -4.26 -10.84 -2.96
CA LEU A 72 -4.13 -9.58 -3.72
C LEU A 72 -5.48 -9.10 -4.28
N ILE A 73 -6.32 -10.02 -4.77
CA ILE A 73 -7.68 -9.70 -5.25
C ILE A 73 -8.56 -9.18 -4.10
N MET A 74 -8.52 -9.83 -2.92
CA MET A 74 -9.27 -9.40 -1.74
C MET A 74 -8.86 -7.99 -1.29
N ILE A 75 -7.56 -7.70 -1.23
CA ILE A 75 -7.01 -6.38 -0.91
C ILE A 75 -7.52 -5.33 -1.90
N ALA A 76 -7.42 -5.61 -3.20
CA ALA A 76 -7.90 -4.72 -4.25
C ALA A 76 -9.41 -4.46 -4.15
N ALA A 77 -10.20 -5.50 -3.88
CA ALA A 77 -11.65 -5.42 -3.74
C ALA A 77 -12.04 -4.50 -2.56
N VAL A 78 -11.44 -4.68 -1.38
CA VAL A 78 -11.72 -3.83 -0.22
C VAL A 78 -11.31 -2.38 -0.46
N GLY A 79 -10.15 -2.15 -1.09
CA GLY A 79 -9.74 -0.81 -1.51
C GLY A 79 -10.77 -0.17 -2.44
N TRP A 80 -11.28 -0.92 -3.42
CA TRP A 80 -12.27 -0.44 -4.38
C TRP A 80 -13.62 -0.11 -3.75
N LEU A 81 -14.06 -0.92 -2.77
CA LEU A 81 -15.29 -0.73 -2.02
C LEU A 81 -15.21 0.44 -1.04
N ALA A 82 -14.07 0.66 -0.39
CA ALA A 82 -13.89 1.69 0.63
C ALA A 82 -13.62 3.10 0.06
N GLY A 83 -12.96 3.19 -1.10
CA GLY A 83 -12.52 4.45 -1.70
C GLY A 83 -13.49 5.08 -2.70
N ARG A 84 -13.63 6.41 -2.66
CA ARG A 84 -14.53 7.19 -3.54
C ARG A 84 -13.85 7.69 -4.81
N SER A 85 -12.52 7.66 -4.85
CA SER A 85 -11.69 8.06 -6.00
C SER A 85 -10.58 7.04 -6.22
N ARG A 86 -9.95 7.04 -7.41
CA ARG A 86 -8.86 6.10 -7.74
C ARG A 86 -7.73 6.12 -6.71
N PHE A 87 -7.31 7.31 -6.26
CA PHE A 87 -6.26 7.45 -5.26
C PHE A 87 -6.71 7.06 -3.85
N GLU A 88 -7.97 7.30 -3.51
CA GLU A 88 -8.50 6.85 -2.21
C GLU A 88 -8.63 5.33 -2.17
N ARG A 89 -9.00 4.69 -3.29
CA ARG A 89 -9.06 3.23 -3.41
C ARG A 89 -7.68 2.59 -3.25
N LEU A 90 -6.67 3.17 -3.89
CA LEU A 90 -5.28 2.76 -3.71
C LEU A 90 -4.81 2.95 -2.26
N ALA A 91 -5.18 4.07 -1.63
CA ALA A 91 -4.83 4.35 -0.25
C ALA A 91 -5.45 3.32 0.72
N TRP A 92 -6.73 2.96 0.54
CA TRP A 92 -7.36 1.92 1.35
C TRP A 92 -6.81 0.52 1.07
N ALA A 93 -6.48 0.19 -0.18
CA ALA A 93 -5.81 -1.06 -0.52
C ALA A 93 -4.43 -1.16 0.19
N ALA A 94 -3.66 -0.07 0.22
CA ALA A 94 -2.39 -0.01 0.93
C ALA A 94 -2.55 -0.22 2.45
N VAL A 95 -3.60 0.36 3.05
CA VAL A 95 -3.90 0.13 4.49
C VAL A 95 -4.24 -1.34 4.75
N VAL A 96 -5.07 -1.97 3.92
CA VAL A 96 -5.40 -3.40 4.08
C VAL A 96 -4.15 -4.25 3.91
N PHE A 97 -3.38 -4.02 2.85
CA PHE A 97 -2.14 -4.77 2.57
C PHE A 97 -1.19 -4.71 3.77
N GLY A 98 -0.87 -3.50 4.23
CA GLY A 98 0.10 -3.35 5.32
C GLY A 98 -0.42 -3.89 6.64
N LEU A 99 -1.73 -3.79 6.91
CA LEU A 99 -2.29 -4.35 8.14
C LEU A 99 -2.36 -5.87 8.12
N TRP A 100 -2.79 -6.45 6.98
CA TRP A 100 -2.82 -7.90 6.76
C TRP A 100 -1.45 -8.51 7.06
N ASP A 101 -0.39 -7.91 6.52
CA ASP A 101 0.99 -8.40 6.64
C ASP A 101 1.53 -8.32 8.08
N ILE A 102 1.31 -7.20 8.77
CA ILE A 102 1.70 -7.06 10.19
C ILE A 102 0.97 -8.08 11.06
N VAL A 103 -0.34 -8.25 10.84
CA VAL A 103 -1.15 -9.17 11.65
C VAL A 103 -0.85 -10.62 11.32
N TYR A 104 -0.46 -10.93 10.08
CA TYR A 104 0.06 -12.24 9.68
C TYR A 104 1.27 -12.62 10.55
N TYR A 105 2.31 -11.78 10.61
CA TYR A 105 3.49 -12.05 11.44
C TYR A 105 3.17 -12.10 12.93
N LEU A 106 2.29 -11.22 13.42
CA LEU A 106 1.85 -11.26 14.82
C LEU A 106 1.11 -12.57 15.14
N GLY A 107 0.23 -13.03 14.25
CA GLY A 107 -0.50 -14.29 14.39
C GLY A 107 0.44 -15.48 14.46
N LEU A 108 1.43 -15.55 13.57
CA LEU A 108 2.46 -16.59 13.60
C LEU A 108 3.28 -16.55 14.89
N ARG A 109 3.66 -15.35 15.36
CA ARG A 109 4.47 -15.20 16.57
C ARG A 109 3.72 -15.68 17.80
N LEU A 110 2.43 -15.39 17.88
CA LEU A 110 1.57 -15.81 18.99
C LEU A 110 1.24 -17.30 18.94
N ALA A 111 1.00 -17.86 17.75
CA ALA A 111 0.58 -19.25 17.60
C ALA A 111 1.73 -20.25 17.73
N ILE A 112 2.87 -19.97 17.09
CA ILE A 112 3.99 -20.93 16.94
C ILE A 112 5.36 -20.33 17.27
N GLY A 113 5.42 -19.11 17.80
CA GLY A 113 6.68 -18.46 18.18
C GLY A 113 7.54 -17.98 17.00
N TRP A 114 7.03 -18.06 15.77
CA TRP A 114 7.74 -17.66 14.56
C TRP A 114 7.27 -16.27 14.07
N PRO A 115 8.16 -15.37 13.61
CA PRO A 115 9.60 -15.54 13.52
C PRO A 115 10.25 -15.49 14.91
N SER A 116 11.41 -16.12 15.06
CA SER A 116 12.15 -16.13 16.33
C SER A 116 12.71 -14.75 16.65
N THR A 117 13.18 -14.04 15.63
CA THR A 117 13.70 -12.66 15.68
C THR A 117 13.24 -11.89 14.44
N PHE A 118 13.39 -10.57 14.43
CA PHE A 118 13.05 -9.77 13.25
C PHE A 118 14.03 -9.96 12.07
N ASP A 119 15.22 -10.50 12.31
CA ASP A 119 16.22 -10.82 11.28
C ASP A 119 16.04 -12.24 10.70
N THR A 120 15.05 -12.99 11.18
CA THR A 120 14.70 -14.29 10.60
C THR A 120 14.30 -14.10 9.14
N TRP A 121 14.87 -14.91 8.24
CA TRP A 121 14.51 -14.94 6.83
C TRP A 121 13.10 -15.49 6.63
N ASP A 122 12.44 -14.94 5.61
CA ASP A 122 11.12 -15.39 5.17
C ASP A 122 10.98 -15.31 3.65
N VAL A 123 10.01 -16.06 3.13
CA VAL A 123 9.50 -15.95 1.76
C VAL A 123 8.24 -15.10 1.82
N LEU A 124 8.35 -13.87 1.33
CA LEU A 124 7.35 -12.81 1.51
C LEU A 124 6.17 -12.95 0.53
N PHE A 125 6.48 -13.34 -0.70
CA PHE A 125 5.55 -13.57 -1.81
C PHE A 125 6.23 -14.50 -2.83
N LEU A 126 5.46 -15.27 -3.58
CA LEU A 126 5.91 -16.15 -4.66
C LEU A 126 5.75 -15.54 -6.05
N VAL A 127 4.89 -14.52 -6.21
CA VAL A 127 4.57 -13.90 -7.50
C VAL A 127 5.35 -12.59 -7.73
N PRO A 128 5.97 -12.37 -8.91
CA PRO A 128 6.11 -13.28 -10.06
C PRO A 128 7.21 -14.34 -9.91
N MET A 129 8.07 -14.18 -8.91
CA MET A 129 9.09 -15.14 -8.45
C MET A 129 9.25 -14.95 -6.93
N PRO A 130 9.93 -15.84 -6.18
CA PRO A 130 10.01 -15.73 -4.73
C PRO A 130 10.75 -14.47 -4.24
N TRP A 131 10.09 -13.72 -3.37
CA TRP A 131 10.61 -12.52 -2.69
C TRP A 131 11.12 -12.98 -1.34
N VAL A 132 12.41 -12.79 -1.09
CA VAL A 132 13.06 -13.25 0.13
C VAL A 132 13.67 -12.08 0.89
N GLY A 133 13.56 -12.11 2.20
CA GLY A 133 14.17 -11.09 3.05
C GLY A 133 13.96 -11.37 4.53
N PRO A 134 14.62 -10.59 5.40
CA PRO A 134 14.39 -10.64 6.83
C PRO A 134 13.02 -10.03 7.17
N VAL A 135 12.31 -10.58 8.16
CA VAL A 135 10.93 -10.17 8.52
C VAL A 135 10.79 -8.69 8.89
N TRP A 136 11.82 -8.00 9.38
CA TRP A 136 11.71 -6.56 9.62
C TRP A 136 11.43 -5.77 8.33
N ALA A 137 11.92 -6.22 7.18
CA ALA A 137 11.82 -5.50 5.92
C ALA A 137 10.37 -5.36 5.40
N PRO A 138 9.57 -6.46 5.27
CA PRO A 138 8.16 -6.32 4.97
C PRO A 138 7.46 -5.47 6.03
N ILE A 139 7.65 -5.71 7.34
CA ILE A 139 7.01 -4.93 8.43
C ILE A 139 7.22 -3.42 8.27
N VAL A 140 8.42 -2.98 7.88
CA VAL A 140 8.72 -1.56 7.61
C VAL A 140 7.93 -1.03 6.41
N VAL A 141 7.82 -1.81 5.33
CA VAL A 141 6.98 -1.49 4.17
C VAL A 141 5.51 -1.41 4.60
N SER A 142 5.02 -2.38 5.36
CA SER A 142 3.63 -2.46 5.84
C SER A 142 3.28 -1.27 6.72
N ALA A 143 4.16 -0.87 7.63
CA ALA A 143 3.99 0.32 8.46
C ALA A 143 3.91 1.60 7.62
N ALA A 144 4.75 1.74 6.60
CA ALA A 144 4.70 2.87 5.67
C ALA A 144 3.40 2.88 4.86
N LEU A 145 2.95 1.73 4.35
CA LEU A 145 1.70 1.59 3.60
C LEU A 145 0.48 1.97 4.46
N VAL A 146 0.42 1.51 5.71
CA VAL A 146 -0.66 1.88 6.65
C VAL A 146 -0.62 3.38 6.94
N GLY A 147 0.54 3.93 7.31
CA GLY A 147 0.69 5.34 7.66
C GLY A 147 0.35 6.28 6.50
N PHE A 148 0.97 6.08 5.34
CA PHE A 148 0.72 6.90 4.16
C PHE A 148 -0.66 6.66 3.55
N GLY A 149 -1.17 5.43 3.60
CA GLY A 149 -2.52 5.09 3.16
C GLY A 149 -3.58 5.82 3.97
N LEU A 150 -3.50 5.79 5.31
CA LEU A 150 -4.41 6.53 6.18
C LEU A 150 -4.31 8.05 5.97
N ALA A 151 -3.09 8.58 5.83
CA ALA A 151 -2.87 10.00 5.57
C ALA A 151 -3.46 10.43 4.22
N ALA A 152 -3.25 9.64 3.17
CA ALA A 152 -3.80 9.89 1.83
C ALA A 152 -5.33 9.80 1.81
N ALA A 153 -5.90 8.74 2.39
CA ALA A 153 -7.35 8.56 2.47
C ALA A 153 -8.02 9.70 3.26
N GLY A 154 -7.46 10.06 4.42
CA GLY A 154 -7.95 11.17 5.25
C GLY A 154 -7.89 12.51 4.52
N ARG A 155 -6.79 12.78 3.81
CA ARG A 155 -6.62 13.99 3.00
C ARG A 155 -7.67 14.08 1.89
N LEU A 156 -7.86 13.00 1.12
CA LEU A 156 -8.83 12.94 0.04
C LEU A 156 -10.27 13.07 0.55
N ARG A 157 -10.61 12.44 1.68
CA ARG A 157 -11.93 12.58 2.33
C ARG A 157 -12.20 14.00 2.83
N ALA A 158 -11.16 14.72 3.25
CA ALA A 158 -11.25 16.13 3.61
C ALA A 158 -11.37 17.08 2.40
N GLY A 159 -11.50 16.55 1.18
CA GLY A 159 -11.57 17.34 -0.06
C GLY A 159 -10.24 17.99 -0.43
N ARG A 160 -9.13 17.59 0.20
CA ARG A 160 -7.80 18.13 -0.08
C ARG A 160 -7.15 17.29 -1.18
N PRO A 161 -6.70 17.90 -2.29
CA PRO A 161 -6.07 17.17 -3.38
C PRO A 161 -4.69 16.62 -2.99
N ILE A 162 -4.30 15.51 -3.62
CA ILE A 162 -2.93 15.00 -3.64
C ILE A 162 -2.26 15.54 -4.91
N VAL A 163 -1.05 16.09 -4.79
CA VAL A 163 -0.34 16.67 -5.93
C VAL A 163 0.37 15.58 -6.72
N VAL A 164 -0.26 15.15 -7.80
CA VAL A 164 0.25 14.11 -8.69
C VAL A 164 1.00 14.77 -9.84
N GLY A 165 2.33 14.82 -9.75
CA GLY A 165 3.21 15.26 -10.84
C GLY A 165 4.02 14.09 -11.39
N ALA A 166 4.33 14.08 -12.69
CA ALA A 166 5.05 12.97 -13.34
C ALA A 166 6.33 12.58 -12.59
N GLY A 167 7.16 13.55 -12.17
CA GLY A 167 8.37 13.28 -11.39
C GLY A 167 8.11 12.60 -10.04
N ARG A 168 7.02 12.96 -9.33
CA ARG A 168 6.65 12.32 -8.06
C ARG A 168 6.13 10.90 -8.27
N VAL A 169 5.37 10.68 -9.34
CA VAL A 169 4.88 9.34 -9.70
C VAL A 169 6.05 8.44 -10.08
N ILE A 170 6.97 8.92 -10.93
CA ILE A 170 8.17 8.19 -11.31
C ILE A 170 9.02 7.88 -10.07
N ALA A 171 9.22 8.84 -9.17
CA ALA A 171 9.95 8.61 -7.94
C ALA A 171 9.26 7.59 -7.02
N ALA A 172 7.94 7.67 -6.85
CA ALA A 172 7.18 6.72 -6.03
C ALA A 172 7.23 5.29 -6.62
N LEU A 173 7.01 5.14 -7.93
CA LEU A 173 7.08 3.86 -8.63
C LEU A 173 8.51 3.32 -8.65
N GLY A 174 9.50 4.16 -8.88
CA GLY A 174 10.91 3.79 -8.84
C GLY A 174 11.36 3.36 -7.45
N GLY A 175 10.91 4.06 -6.41
CA GLY A 175 11.18 3.70 -5.01
C GLY A 175 10.55 2.35 -4.64
N GLY A 176 9.28 2.13 -5.01
CA GLY A 176 8.62 0.83 -4.86
C GLY A 176 9.33 -0.28 -5.65
N GLY A 177 9.74 0.01 -6.88
CA GLY A 177 10.52 -0.92 -7.71
C GLY A 177 11.86 -1.31 -7.07
N LEU A 178 12.59 -0.36 -6.49
CA LEU A 178 13.84 -0.66 -5.76
C LEU A 178 13.61 -1.54 -4.53
N VAL A 179 12.52 -1.31 -3.78
CA VAL A 179 12.12 -2.18 -2.66
C VAL A 179 11.81 -3.58 -3.17
N ILE A 180 11.04 -3.73 -4.25
CA ILE A 180 10.75 -5.05 -4.83
C ILE A 180 12.05 -5.72 -5.28
N LEU A 181 12.91 -5.03 -6.03
CA LEU A 181 14.20 -5.56 -6.48
C LEU A 181 15.07 -6.02 -5.31
N SER A 182 15.03 -5.33 -4.17
CA SER A 182 15.80 -5.72 -2.99
C SER A 182 15.44 -7.12 -2.48
N PHE A 183 14.18 -7.54 -2.61
CA PHE A 183 13.71 -8.87 -2.21
C PHE A 183 14.05 -9.96 -3.23
N LEU A 184 14.48 -9.59 -4.44
CA LEU A 184 14.79 -10.53 -5.52
C LEU A 184 16.29 -10.86 -5.63
N VAL A 185 17.16 -10.06 -5.02
CA VAL A 185 18.63 -10.18 -5.17
C VAL A 185 19.15 -11.54 -4.70
N ASP A 186 18.66 -12.00 -3.55
CA ASP A 186 19.17 -13.19 -2.88
C ASP A 186 18.31 -14.45 -3.10
N THR A 187 17.28 -14.40 -3.97
CA THR A 187 16.36 -15.53 -4.20
C THR A 187 17.11 -16.83 -4.50
N ASN A 188 18.08 -16.80 -5.42
CA ASN A 188 18.87 -17.98 -5.78
C ASN A 188 19.76 -18.49 -4.63
N ARG A 189 20.22 -17.60 -3.75
CA ARG A 189 21.09 -17.96 -2.62
C ARG A 189 20.29 -18.63 -1.51
N VAL A 190 19.13 -18.08 -1.19
CA VAL A 190 18.21 -18.65 -0.20
C VAL A 190 17.68 -20.01 -0.68
N LEU A 191 17.34 -20.14 -1.96
CA LEU A 191 16.97 -21.43 -2.55
C LEU A 191 18.11 -22.47 -2.50
N ALA A 192 19.36 -22.03 -2.46
CA ALA A 192 20.53 -22.89 -2.27
C ALA A 192 20.86 -23.18 -0.78
N GLY A 193 20.03 -22.70 0.16
CA GLY A 193 20.20 -22.90 1.60
C GLY A 193 21.22 -21.96 2.26
N ASP A 194 21.61 -20.86 1.59
CA ASP A 194 22.50 -19.86 2.16
C ASP A 194 21.81 -19.09 3.30
N VAL A 195 22.53 -18.93 4.41
CA VAL A 195 22.07 -18.23 5.63
C VAL A 195 22.83 -16.92 5.87
N ALA A 196 23.64 -16.48 4.90
CA ALA A 196 24.34 -15.22 4.99
C ALA A 196 23.39 -14.02 5.15
N PRO A 197 23.89 -12.89 5.67
CA PRO A 197 23.09 -11.67 5.79
C PRO A 197 22.52 -11.22 4.45
N TRP A 198 21.28 -10.71 4.48
CA TRP A 198 20.59 -10.18 3.31
C TRP A 198 21.39 -9.06 2.65
N THR A 199 21.64 -9.16 1.35
CA THR A 199 22.43 -8.19 0.58
C THR A 199 21.59 -7.12 -0.10
N GLY A 200 20.26 -7.31 -0.13
CA GLY A 200 19.31 -6.35 -0.71
C GLY A 200 19.14 -5.06 0.10
N TRP A 201 19.65 -4.99 1.34
CA TRP A 201 19.42 -3.85 2.24
C TRP A 201 19.76 -2.46 1.66
N PRO A 202 20.80 -2.25 0.80
CA PRO A 202 21.07 -0.93 0.25
C PRO A 202 19.98 -0.48 -0.72
N LEU A 203 19.51 -1.40 -1.57
CA LEU A 203 18.41 -1.16 -2.51
C LEU A 203 17.11 -0.89 -1.75
N PHE A 204 16.87 -1.65 -0.68
CA PHE A 204 15.71 -1.49 0.16
C PHE A 204 15.63 -0.08 0.75
N TRP A 205 16.68 0.38 1.43
CA TRP A 205 16.66 1.70 2.07
C TRP A 205 16.64 2.84 1.05
N ALA A 206 17.34 2.70 -0.08
CA ALA A 206 17.25 3.66 -1.18
C ALA A 206 15.82 3.76 -1.73
N GLY A 207 15.17 2.62 -1.95
CA GLY A 207 13.79 2.54 -2.41
C GLY A 207 12.80 3.13 -1.40
N MET A 208 12.92 2.76 -0.13
CA MET A 208 12.10 3.29 0.97
C MET A 208 12.23 4.81 1.10
N ALA A 209 13.46 5.33 1.06
CA ALA A 209 13.69 6.78 1.13
C ALA A 209 13.05 7.51 -0.05
N LEU A 210 13.27 7.02 -1.27
CA LEU A 210 12.72 7.63 -2.48
C LEU A 210 11.18 7.61 -2.49
N ALA A 211 10.56 6.46 -2.18
CA ALA A 211 9.11 6.32 -2.11
C ALA A 211 8.50 7.20 -1.00
N THR A 212 9.17 7.29 0.15
CA THR A 212 8.74 8.11 1.28
C THR A 212 8.78 9.59 0.94
N VAL A 213 9.89 10.10 0.38
CA VAL A 213 10.02 11.51 -0.03
C VAL A 213 9.02 11.85 -1.12
N ALA A 214 8.84 10.99 -2.13
CA ALA A 214 7.86 11.20 -3.18
C ALA A 214 6.42 11.30 -2.63
N THR A 215 6.06 10.40 -1.73
CA THR A 215 4.73 10.37 -1.09
C THR A 215 4.52 11.58 -0.17
N LEU A 216 5.49 11.89 0.68
CA LEU A 216 5.43 13.05 1.58
C LEU A 216 5.26 14.36 0.82
N THR A 217 6.01 14.55 -0.26
CA THR A 217 5.90 15.77 -1.09
C THR A 217 4.59 15.82 -1.87
N ALA A 218 4.02 14.69 -2.26
CA ALA A 218 2.69 14.62 -2.88
C ALA A 218 1.57 14.97 -1.88
N LEU A 219 1.71 14.54 -0.62
CA LEU A 219 0.75 14.81 0.45
C LEU A 219 0.85 16.23 1.03
N THR A 220 2.04 16.81 1.07
CA THR A 220 2.27 18.17 1.58
C THR A 220 2.18 19.26 0.51
N GLY A 221 2.26 18.87 -0.77
CA GLY A 221 2.16 19.78 -1.90
C GLY A 221 0.89 20.65 -1.85
N ARG A 222 1.08 21.96 -1.97
CA ARG A 222 -0.03 22.89 -2.24
C ARG A 222 -0.37 22.75 -3.72
N SER A 223 -1.60 22.36 -4.05
CA SER A 223 -2.07 22.42 -5.43
C SER A 223 -1.93 23.86 -5.90
N GLY A 224 -1.00 24.11 -6.83
CA GLY A 224 -0.88 25.40 -7.48
C GLY A 224 -2.25 25.73 -8.06
N ALA A 225 -2.87 26.80 -7.55
CA ALA A 225 -4.03 27.39 -8.17
C ALA A 225 -3.60 27.73 -9.60
N ARG A 226 -4.06 26.93 -10.58
CA ARG A 226 -3.99 27.32 -11.97
C ARG A 226 -4.92 28.53 -12.07
N ALA A 227 -4.36 29.72 -11.95
CA ALA A 227 -5.07 30.96 -12.21
C ALA A 227 -5.74 30.80 -13.58
N ARG A 228 -7.07 30.89 -13.62
CA ARG A 228 -7.80 30.93 -14.88
C ARG A 228 -7.34 32.21 -15.62
N PRO A 229 -6.79 32.14 -16.84
CA PRO A 229 -6.68 33.31 -17.68
C PRO A 229 -8.11 33.67 -18.11
N GLY A 230 -8.76 34.60 -17.41
CA GLY A 230 -10.17 34.91 -17.66
C GLY A 230 -10.71 36.20 -17.05
N GLU A 231 -9.87 37.05 -16.46
CA GLU A 231 -10.27 38.41 -16.06
C GLU A 231 -9.38 39.43 -16.78
N ARG A 232 -9.61 39.56 -18.10
CA ARG A 232 -9.32 40.80 -18.81
C ARG A 232 -10.57 41.19 -19.59
N LEU A 233 -11.11 42.34 -19.20
CA LEU A 233 -11.96 43.24 -19.98
C LEU A 233 -13.46 42.93 -20.02
N GLN A 234 -14.11 43.01 -18.85
CA GLN A 234 -15.43 43.65 -18.73
C GLN A 234 -15.30 44.84 -17.77
N ASN A 235 -14.76 45.94 -18.29
CA ASN A 235 -14.98 47.26 -17.72
C ASN A 235 -14.94 48.24 -18.90
N GLY A 236 -16.12 48.50 -19.44
CA GLY A 236 -16.33 49.30 -20.63
C GLY A 236 -17.81 49.44 -20.97
N SER A 237 -18.66 49.58 -19.97
CA SER A 237 -20.02 50.08 -20.14
C SER A 237 -20.22 51.23 -19.17
N GLU A 238 -20.20 52.46 -19.67
CA GLU A 238 -21.13 53.53 -19.28
C GLU A 238 -20.76 54.82 -20.02
N GLY A 239 -21.71 55.31 -20.82
CA GLY A 239 -21.54 56.53 -21.60
C GLY A 239 -22.61 56.71 -22.68
N ARG A 240 -23.89 56.52 -22.34
CA ARG A 240 -25.00 57.05 -23.14
C ARG A 240 -25.44 58.39 -22.54
N PRO A 241 -25.49 59.48 -23.33
CA PRO A 241 -26.37 60.60 -23.02
C PRO A 241 -27.57 60.65 -23.98
N SER A 242 -28.73 60.78 -23.35
CA SER A 242 -29.96 61.51 -23.69
C SER A 242 -30.22 62.03 -25.12
N VAL A 243 -31.40 61.64 -25.61
CA VAL A 243 -32.43 62.40 -26.34
C VAL A 243 -32.13 63.88 -26.62
N GLY A 244 -32.24 64.27 -27.89
CA GLY A 244 -32.38 65.65 -28.36
C GLY A 244 -33.18 65.69 -29.67
N THR A 245 -34.29 66.40 -29.64
CA THR A 245 -35.32 66.59 -30.67
C THR A 245 -34.86 67.53 -31.79
N SER A 246 -35.60 67.48 -32.91
CA SER A 246 -35.99 68.57 -33.84
C SER A 246 -35.32 68.71 -35.22
N VAL A 247 -36.26 68.81 -36.18
CA VAL A 247 -36.27 69.21 -37.62
C VAL A 247 -35.77 68.20 -38.65
#